data_AF-A0A2V7X7Q4-F1
#
_entry.id   AF-A0A2V7X7Q4-F1
#
_cell.length_a   1.000
_cell.length_b   1.000
_cell.length_c   1.000
_cell.angle_alpha   90.00
_cell.angle_beta   90.00
_cell.angle_gamma   90.00
#
_symmetry.space_group_name_H-M   'P 1'
#
loop_
_entity.id
_entity.type
_entity.pdbx_description
1 polymer ?
#
loop_
_entity_poly.entity_id
_entity_poly.type
_entity_poly.pdbx_seq_one_letter_code
_entity_poly.pdbx_strand_id
1 'polypeptide(L)'
;MAAAFFDADGCLSTRGFAQISAAPPGRAPAELAAHLAGCARCQRRLLVAALPSASSSPRRPPPPLWRTGVAVAVCLLLVLIAMVLTQVLRARPR
;
A
#
# COMPACT_ATOMS: atom_id res chain seq x y z
N MET A 1 -30.77 -20.27 -2.88
CA MET A 1 -29.30 -20.42 -2.92
C MET A 1 -28.55 -19.57 -1.88
N ALA A 2 -29.23 -19.00 -0.87
CA ALA A 2 -28.58 -18.17 0.17
C ALA A 2 -27.93 -18.98 1.31
N ALA A 3 -28.43 -20.19 1.59
CA ALA A 3 -27.98 -21.01 2.72
C ALA A 3 -26.50 -21.45 2.65
N ALA A 4 -25.87 -21.44 1.47
CA ALA A 4 -24.46 -21.83 1.32
C ALA A 4 -23.46 -20.76 1.83
N PHE A 5 -23.93 -19.55 2.11
CA PHE A 5 -23.10 -18.41 2.51
C PHE A 5 -23.14 -18.10 4.01
N PHE A 6 -23.98 -18.82 4.76
CA PHE A 6 -24.12 -18.68 6.20
C PHE A 6 -23.71 -19.97 6.90
N ASP A 7 -23.04 -19.83 8.03
CA ASP A 7 -22.61 -20.91 8.90
C ASP A 7 -23.74 -21.31 9.87
N ALA A 8 -23.57 -22.40 10.61
CA ALA A 8 -24.51 -22.87 11.62
C ALA A 8 -24.81 -21.82 12.71
N ASP A 9 -23.85 -20.93 12.97
CA ASP A 9 -23.98 -19.79 13.90
C ASP A 9 -24.76 -18.60 13.33
N GLY A 10 -25.29 -18.72 12.10
CA GLY A 10 -25.96 -17.63 11.39
C GLY A 10 -25.02 -16.50 10.95
N CYS A 11 -23.71 -16.71 11.00
CA CYS A 11 -22.70 -15.78 10.52
C CYS A 11 -22.28 -16.08 9.07
N LEU A 12 -21.57 -15.17 8.41
CA LEU A 12 -20.99 -15.44 7.10
C LEU A 12 -20.02 -16.64 7.14
N SER A 13 -20.26 -17.62 6.29
CA SER A 13 -19.36 -18.75 6.04
C SER A 13 -18.09 -18.25 5.35
N THR A 14 -17.03 -19.07 5.36
CA THR A 14 -15.75 -18.71 4.70
C THR A 14 -15.94 -18.39 3.21
N ARG A 15 -16.87 -19.06 2.54
CA ARG A 15 -17.21 -18.78 1.13
C ARG A 15 -17.92 -17.43 0.96
N GLY A 16 -18.90 -17.12 1.83
CA GLY A 16 -19.59 -15.83 1.80
C GLY A 16 -18.66 -14.66 2.11
N PHE A 17 -17.71 -14.89 3.02
CA PHE A 17 -16.70 -13.91 3.36
C PHE A 17 -15.72 -13.65 2.22
N ALA A 18 -15.22 -14.70 1.55
CA ALA A 18 -14.35 -14.58 0.39
C ALA A 18 -15.03 -13.81 -0.76
N GLN A 19 -16.34 -14.03 -0.96
CA GLN A 19 -17.11 -13.36 -1.99
C GLN A 19 -17.29 -11.86 -1.73
N ILE A 20 -17.53 -11.46 -0.47
CA ILE A 20 -17.57 -10.04 -0.09
C ILE A 20 -16.18 -9.41 -0.23
N SER A 21 -15.13 -10.05 0.26
CA SER A 21 -13.79 -9.47 0.26
C SER A 21 -13.19 -9.33 -1.15
N ALA A 22 -13.60 -10.18 -2.08
CA ALA A 22 -13.16 -10.12 -3.47
C ALA A 22 -14.00 -9.14 -4.31
N ALA A 23 -15.18 -8.73 -3.83
CA ALA A 23 -16.03 -7.80 -4.55
C ALA A 23 -15.44 -6.37 -4.51
N PRO A 24 -15.43 -5.65 -5.64
CA PRO A 24 -15.10 -4.23 -5.65
C PRO A 24 -16.05 -3.44 -4.71
N PRO A 25 -15.61 -2.29 -4.17
CA PRO A 25 -16.48 -1.45 -3.36
C PRO A 25 -17.74 -1.06 -4.15
N GLY A 26 -18.91 -1.23 -3.53
CA GLY A 26 -20.21 -0.98 -4.17
C GLY A 26 -20.70 -2.07 -5.13
N ARG A 27 -19.95 -3.17 -5.31
CA ARG A 27 -20.34 -4.33 -6.14
C ARG A 27 -20.63 -5.59 -5.31
N ALA A 28 -20.63 -5.48 -3.98
CA ALA A 28 -20.91 -6.60 -3.10
C ALA A 28 -22.37 -7.07 -3.24
N PRO A 29 -22.66 -8.38 -3.13
CA PRO A 29 -24.04 -8.88 -3.20
C PRO A 29 -24.90 -8.29 -2.09
N ALA A 30 -26.10 -7.81 -2.43
CA ALA A 30 -26.96 -7.03 -1.53
C ALA A 30 -27.30 -7.79 -0.23
N GLU A 31 -27.63 -9.08 -0.31
CA GLU A 31 -27.96 -9.91 0.87
C GLU A 31 -26.77 -10.03 1.84
N LEU A 32 -25.57 -10.25 1.31
CA LEU A 32 -24.36 -10.40 2.11
C LEU A 32 -23.92 -9.06 2.71
N ALA A 33 -24.03 -7.97 1.95
CA ALA A 33 -23.76 -6.62 2.42
C ALA A 33 -24.75 -6.20 3.53
N ALA A 34 -26.04 -6.51 3.37
CA ALA A 34 -27.06 -6.26 4.38
C ALA A 34 -26.78 -7.04 5.67
N HIS A 35 -26.42 -8.33 5.56
CA HIS A 35 -26.03 -9.12 6.73
C HIS A 35 -24.78 -8.55 7.40
N LEU A 36 -23.75 -8.18 6.63
CA LEU A 36 -22.55 -7.58 7.18
C LEU A 36 -22.83 -6.24 7.87
N ALA A 37 -23.76 -5.43 7.35
CA ALA A 37 -24.19 -4.20 8.01
C ALA A 37 -24.95 -4.46 9.32
N GLY A 38 -25.67 -5.58 9.44
CA GLY A 38 -26.44 -5.95 10.64
C GLY A 38 -25.69 -6.80 11.69
N CYS A 39 -24.59 -7.47 11.32
CA CYS A 39 -23.93 -8.46 12.17
C CYS A 39 -22.57 -7.98 12.70
N ALA A 40 -22.54 -7.56 13.98
CA ALA A 40 -21.33 -7.05 14.63
C ALA A 40 -20.16 -8.05 14.65
N ARG A 41 -20.45 -9.36 14.74
CA ARG A 41 -19.43 -10.43 14.71
C ARG A 41 -18.73 -10.49 13.34
N CYS A 42 -19.51 -10.42 12.26
CA CYS A 42 -18.99 -10.42 10.90
C CYS A 42 -18.21 -9.14 10.58
N GLN A 43 -18.68 -7.98 11.07
CA GLN A 43 -17.97 -6.70 10.92
C GLN A 43 -16.59 -6.74 11.58
N ARG A 44 -16.50 -7.19 12.84
CA ARG A 44 -15.21 -7.32 13.54
C ARG A 44 -14.27 -8.27 12.79
N ARG A 45 -14.78 -9.40 12.29
CA ARG A 45 -13.99 -10.35 11.51
C ARG A 45 -13.47 -9.74 10.21
N LEU A 46 -14.29 -8.96 9.50
CA LEU A 46 -13.89 -8.24 8.27
C LEU A 46 -12.85 -7.17 8.56
N LEU A 47 -13.04 -6.37 9.61
CA LEU A 47 -12.08 -5.36 10.02
C LEU A 47 -10.74 -5.98 10.37
N VAL A 48 -10.71 -7.06 11.17
CA VAL A 48 -9.48 -7.78 11.51
C VAL A 48 -8.80 -8.37 10.26
N ALA A 49 -9.56 -8.90 9.31
CA ALA A 49 -9.00 -9.40 8.05
C ALA A 49 -8.52 -8.28 7.11
N ALA A 50 -9.12 -7.10 7.20
CA ALA A 50 -8.76 -5.91 6.42
C ALA A 50 -7.55 -5.16 7.01
N LEU A 51 -7.20 -5.40 8.28
CA LEU A 51 -5.88 -5.00 8.76
C LEU A 51 -4.85 -5.67 7.85
N PRO A 52 -3.94 -4.89 7.25
CA PRO A 52 -2.87 -5.48 6.47
C PRO A 52 -2.08 -6.37 7.42
N SER A 53 -2.29 -7.68 7.31
CA SER A 53 -1.22 -8.61 7.62
C SER A 53 -0.03 -8.09 6.82
N ALA A 54 1.08 -7.81 7.50
CA ALA A 54 2.26 -7.16 6.95
C ALA A 54 2.95 -7.94 5.79
N SER A 55 2.23 -8.86 5.15
CA SER A 55 2.68 -9.87 4.22
C SER A 55 2.17 -9.71 2.78
N SER A 56 1.27 -8.77 2.45
CA SER A 56 0.71 -8.67 1.09
C SER A 56 0.77 -7.27 0.46
N SER A 57 1.75 -6.45 0.81
CA SER A 57 2.16 -5.37 -0.09
C SER A 57 3.09 -5.98 -1.14
N PRO A 58 2.84 -5.82 -2.46
CA PRO A 58 3.86 -6.13 -3.47
C PRO A 58 5.08 -5.28 -3.13
N ARG A 59 6.10 -5.93 -2.58
CA ARG A 59 7.32 -5.28 -2.09
C ARG A 59 8.02 -4.73 -3.33
N ARG A 60 7.80 -3.45 -3.63
CA ARG A 60 8.51 -2.72 -4.69
C ARG A 60 10.00 -3.00 -4.46
N PRO A 61 10.74 -3.53 -5.44
CA PRO A 61 12.16 -3.80 -5.25
C PRO A 61 12.82 -2.49 -4.81
N PRO A 62 13.61 -2.50 -3.72
CA PRO A 62 14.28 -1.30 -3.27
C PRO A 62 15.09 -0.72 -4.43
N PRO A 63 15.05 0.60 -4.66
CA PRO A 63 15.84 1.22 -5.72
C PRO A 63 17.30 0.85 -5.51
N PRO A 64 18.03 0.45 -6.57
CA PRO A 64 19.33 -0.14 -6.40
C PRO A 64 20.32 0.92 -5.88
N LEU A 65 21.01 0.59 -4.78
CA LEU A 65 21.88 1.50 -4.00
C LEU A 65 23.01 2.17 -4.82
N TRP A 66 23.38 1.58 -5.96
CA TRP A 66 24.34 2.21 -6.87
C TRP A 66 23.80 3.50 -7.49
N ARG A 67 22.49 3.61 -7.75
CA ARG A 67 21.87 4.83 -8.28
C ARG A 67 21.93 5.97 -7.28
N THR A 68 21.71 5.68 -5.99
CA THR A 68 21.86 6.67 -4.92
C THR A 68 23.31 7.09 -4.76
N GLY A 69 24.26 6.15 -4.85
CA GLY A 69 25.70 6.46 -4.83
C GLY A 69 26.11 7.38 -5.98
N VAL A 70 25.67 7.09 -7.22
CA VAL A 70 25.94 7.94 -8.39
C VAL A 70 25.32 9.32 -8.23
N ALA A 71 24.06 9.42 -7.78
CA ALA A 71 23.40 10.72 -7.59
C ALA A 71 24.13 11.59 -6.55
N VAL A 72 24.57 11.01 -5.43
CA VAL A 72 25.34 11.71 -4.40
C VAL A 72 26.70 12.16 -4.95
N ALA A 73 27.41 11.29 -5.68
CA ALA A 73 28.69 11.63 -6.30
C ALA A 73 28.56 12.77 -7.31
N VAL A 74 27.54 12.75 -8.16
CA VAL A 74 27.26 13.83 -9.14
C VAL A 74 26.93 15.15 -8.44
N CYS A 75 26.10 15.12 -7.38
CA CYS A 75 25.81 16.32 -6.58
C CYS A 75 27.09 16.91 -5.95
N LEU A 76 27.93 16.07 -5.35
CA LEU A 76 29.20 16.51 -4.76
C LEU A 76 30.13 17.14 -5.80
N LEU A 77 30.23 16.52 -6.98
CA LEU A 77 31.03 17.03 -8.08
C LEU A 77 30.53 18.40 -8.57
N LEU A 78 29.21 18.57 -8.72
CA LEU A 78 28.61 19.85 -9.12
C LEU A 78 28.88 20.96 -8.11
N VAL A 79 28.81 20.66 -6.81
CA VAL A 79 29.13 21.62 -5.74
C VAL A 79 30.60 22.04 -5.78
N LEU A 80 31.51 21.07 -5.96
CA LEU A 80 32.95 21.35 -6.11
C LEU A 80 33.24 22.24 -7.32
N ILE A 81 32.63 21.93 -8.48
CA ILE A 81 32.77 22.73 -9.69
C ILE A 81 32.27 24.16 -9.46
N ALA A 82 31.10 24.33 -8.83
CA ALA A 82 30.54 25.64 -8.51
C ALA A 82 31.43 26.44 -7.54
N MET A 83 32.01 25.79 -6.53
CA MET A 83 32.98 26.43 -5.63
C MET A 83 34.23 26.89 -6.39
N VAL A 84 34.81 26.05 -7.24
CA VAL A 84 36.00 26.42 -8.02
C VAL A 84 35.69 27.57 -8.97
N LEU A 85 34.56 27.52 -9.69
CA LEU A 85 34.12 28.62 -10.57
C LEU A 85 33.95 29.93 -9.80
N THR A 86 33.28 29.91 -8.65
CA THR A 86 33.09 31.12 -7.83
C THR A 86 34.41 31.65 -7.27
N GLN A 87 35.35 30.77 -6.90
CA GLN A 87 36.68 31.19 -6.48
C GLN A 87 37.49 31.78 -7.64
N VAL A 88 37.49 31.17 -8.83
CA VAL A 88 38.20 31.70 -10.01
C VAL A 88 37.62 33.04 -10.45
N LEU A 89 36.29 33.19 -10.44
CA LEU A 89 35.62 34.46 -10.76
C LEU A 89 35.93 35.55 -9.74
N ARG A 90 36.09 35.21 -8.45
CA ARG A 90 36.52 36.15 -7.41
C ARG A 90 38.02 36.46 -7.46
N ALA A 91 38.84 35.49 -7.84
CA ALA A 91 40.30 35.59 -7.90
C ALA A 91 40.84 36.18 -9.20
N ARG A 92 39.98 36.45 -10.20
CA ARG A 92 40.26 37.36 -11.31
C ARG A 92 39.73 38.76 -10.97
N PRO A 93 40.46 39.58 -10.17
CA PRO A 93 40.23 41.02 -10.21
C PRO A 93 40.59 41.49 -11.62
N ARG A 94 39.71 42.31 -12.21
CA ARG A 94 39.92 42.96 -13.52
C ARG A 94 41.25 43.67 -13.60
#